data_AF-A0A941UPR4-F1
#
_entry.id   AF-A0A941UPR4-F1
#
_cell.length_a   1.000
_cell.length_b   1.000
_cell.length_c   1.000
_cell.angle_alpha   90.00
_cell.angle_beta   90.00
_cell.angle_gamma   90.00
#
_symmetry.space_group_name_H-M   'P 1'
#
loop_
_entity.id
_entity.type
_entity.pdbx_description
1 polymer ?
#
loop_
_entity_poly.entity_id
_entity_poly.type
_entity_poly.pdbx_seq_one_letter_code
_entity_poly.pdbx_strand_id
1 'polypeptide(L)' 'ANAFLHHMVRNLVGTLVYVGLGRQPPQWVTGVLDGRDRSAAAPTFAAAGLYLTGVEYDPAFGLPPPPDEIAPACGERA' A
#
# COMPACT_ATOMS: atom_id res chain seq x y z
N ALA A 1 4.62 10.07 3.29
CA ALA A 1 4.46 10.31 1.84
C ALA A 1 3.52 11.48 1.65
N ASN A 2 3.82 12.39 0.72
CA ASN A 2 3.19 13.72 0.72
C ASN A 2 1.90 13.78 -0.13
N ALA A 3 1.79 12.94 -1.15
CA ALA A 3 0.60 12.77 -1.97
C ALA A 3 0.66 11.42 -2.71
N PHE A 4 -0.50 10.88 -3.09
CA PHE A 4 -0.62 9.65 -3.86
C PHE A 4 -1.39 9.89 -5.17
N LEU A 5 -0.94 9.28 -6.26
CA LEU A 5 -1.68 9.30 -7.53
C LEU A 5 -2.90 8.38 -7.48
N HIS A 6 -3.85 8.61 -8.40
CA HIS A 6 -5.04 7.78 -8.52
C HIS A 6 -4.66 6.30 -8.67
N HIS A 7 -5.19 5.46 -7.77
CA HIS A 7 -4.90 4.03 -7.65
C HIS A 7 -3.47 3.63 -7.26
N MET A 8 -2.54 4.56 -7.01
CA MET A 8 -1.12 4.27 -6.79
C MET A 8 -0.86 3.15 -5.79
N VAL A 9 -1.41 3.28 -4.58
CA VAL A 9 -1.21 2.32 -3.48
C VAL A 9 -1.71 0.92 -3.87
N ARG A 10 -2.89 0.84 -4.50
CA ARG A 10 -3.49 -0.45 -4.91
C ARG A 10 -2.68 -1.17 -6.01
N ASN A 11 -2.01 -0.42 -6.89
CA ASN A 11 -1.16 -1.04 -7.92
C ASN A 11 0.16 -1.55 -7.34
N LEU A 12 0.73 -0.79 -6.42
CA LEU A 12 1.95 -1.18 -5.72
C LEU A 12 1.68 -2.47 -4.92
N VAL A 13 0.60 -2.48 -4.12
CA VAL A 13 0.18 -3.67 -3.37
C VAL A 13 -0.08 -4.86 -4.31
N GLY A 14 -0.77 -4.66 -5.44
CA GLY A 14 -0.98 -5.73 -6.41
C GLY A 14 0.32 -6.34 -6.95
N THR A 15 1.32 -5.50 -7.22
CA THR A 15 2.64 -5.93 -7.69
C THR A 15 3.39 -6.70 -6.60
N LEU A 16 3.37 -6.19 -5.37
CA LEU A 16 3.98 -6.85 -4.21
C LEU A 16 3.33 -8.19 -3.87
N VAL A 17 2.01 -8.31 -4.01
CA VAL A 17 1.28 -9.58 -3.81
C VAL A 17 1.74 -10.63 -4.82
N TYR A 18 1.96 -10.27 -6.09
CA TYR A 18 2.48 -11.20 -7.10
C TYR A 18 3.88 -11.72 -6.76
N VAL A 19 4.75 -10.86 -6.22
CA VAL A 19 6.07 -11.25 -5.72
C VAL A 19 5.94 -12.14 -4.48
N GLY A 20 5.09 -11.77 -3.52
CA GLY A 20 4.86 -12.55 -2.30
C GLY A 20 4.25 -13.94 -2.55
N LEU A 21 3.47 -14.09 -3.61
CA LEU A 21 2.94 -15.38 -4.09
C LEU A 21 3.95 -16.17 -4.96
N GLY A 22 5.16 -15.65 -5.18
CA GLY A 22 6.19 -16.30 -6.00
C GLY A 22 5.90 -16.33 -7.51
N ARG A 23 4.92 -15.54 -7.98
CA ARG A 23 4.57 -15.47 -9.41
C ARG A 23 5.57 -14.66 -10.23
N GLN A 24 6.28 -13.74 -9.58
CA GLN A 24 7.30 -12.88 -10.18
C GLN A 24 8.47 -12.72 -9.20
N PRO A 25 9.72 -12.58 -9.70
CA PRO A 25 10.87 -12.36 -8.85
C PRO A 25 10.87 -10.92 -8.28
N PRO A 26 11.47 -10.66 -7.11
CA PRO A 26 11.53 -9.31 -6.53
C PRO A 26 12.14 -8.25 -7.45
N GLN A 27 13.08 -8.64 -8.30
CA GLN A 27 13.75 -7.79 -9.29
C GLN A 27 12.78 -7.23 -10.35
N TRP A 28 11.65 -7.91 -10.57
CA TRP A 28 10.62 -7.46 -11.49
C TRP A 28 10.02 -6.11 -11.08
N VAL A 29 9.92 -5.84 -9.77
CA VAL A 29 9.38 -4.57 -9.26
C VAL A 29 10.21 -3.38 -9.77
N THR A 30 11.54 -3.52 -9.76
CA THR A 30 12.45 -2.50 -10.31
C THR A 30 12.21 -2.30 -11.81
N GLY A 31 12.08 -3.40 -12.56
CA GLY A 31 11.78 -3.33 -14.00
C GLY A 31 10.44 -2.65 -14.32
N VAL A 32 9.41 -2.87 -13.50
CA VAL A 32 8.10 -2.20 -13.65
C VAL A 32 8.20 -0.71 -13.34
N LEU A 33 8.95 -0.31 -12.32
CA LEU A 33 9.18 1.09 -11.96
C LEU A 33 9.98 1.84 -13.03
N ASP A 34 11.04 1.23 -13.54
CA ASP A 34 11.90 1.81 -14.57
C ASP A 34 11.21 1.87 -15.94
N GLY A 35 10.40 0.86 -16.26
CA GLY A 35 9.64 0.78 -17.50
C GLY A 35 8.56 1.85 -17.62
N ARG A 36 8.10 2.42 -16.50
CA ARG A 36 7.02 3.44 -16.43
C ARG A 36 5.74 3.07 -17.21
N ASP A 37 5.57 1.78 -17.51
CA ASP A 37 4.46 1.25 -18.26
C ASP A 37 3.53 0.47 -17.34
N ARG A 38 2.28 0.91 -17.29
CA ARG A 38 1.25 0.33 -16.45
C ARG A 38 0.77 -1.04 -16.97
N SER A 39 0.92 -1.32 -18.26
CA SER A 39 0.58 -2.62 -18.83
C SER A 39 1.50 -3.74 -18.33
N ALA A 40 2.74 -3.38 -17.95
CA ALA A 40 3.73 -4.28 -17.39
C ALA A 40 3.54 -4.56 -15.89
N ALA A 41 2.70 -3.78 -15.20
CA ALA A 41 2.41 -3.95 -13.78
C ALA A 41 1.32 -5.01 -13.53
N ALA A 42 1.26 -5.53 -12.30
CA ALA A 42 0.19 -6.44 -11.90
C ALA A 42 -1.19 -5.76 -11.97
N PRO A 43 -2.29 -6.53 -12.14
CA PRO A 43 -3.64 -6.02 -12.05
C PRO A 43 -3.90 -5.22 -10.77
N THR A 44 -4.76 -4.20 -10.85
CA THR A 44 -5.07 -3.33 -9.70
C THR A 44 -5.73 -4.15 -8.60
N PHE A 45 -5.14 -4.13 -7.40
CA PHE A 45 -5.65 -4.87 -6.24
C PHE A 45 -7.05 -4.39 -5.82
N ALA A 46 -7.84 -5.27 -5.21
CA ALA A 46 -9.20 -4.96 -4.77
C ALA A 46 -9.21 -3.78 -3.78
N ALA A 47 -10.24 -2.92 -3.85
CA ALA A 47 -10.33 -1.74 -2.98
C ALA A 47 -10.64 -2.10 -1.52
N ALA A 48 -11.31 -3.24 -1.29
CA ALA A 48 -11.85 -3.62 0.02
C ALA A 48 -10.80 -3.81 1.13
N GLY A 49 -9.51 -3.94 0.79
CA GLY A 49 -8.44 -4.09 1.77
C GLY A 49 -7.63 -2.82 2.07
N LEU A 50 -7.97 -1.68 1.47
CA LEU A 50 -7.21 -0.44 1.66
C LEU A 50 -7.94 0.50 2.62
N TYR A 51 -7.29 0.81 3.74
CA TYR A 51 -7.81 1.70 4.78
C TYR A 51 -6.83 2.87 5.02
N LEU A 52 -7.37 4.08 5.20
CA LEU A 52 -6.60 5.25 5.63
C LEU A 52 -6.52 5.23 7.15
N THR A 53 -5.32 5.06 7.70
CA THR A 53 -5.10 4.90 9.15
C THR A 53 -4.89 6.23 9.89
N GLY A 54 -4.29 7.22 9.23
CA GLY A 54 -4.01 8.51 9.85
C GLY A 54 -3.55 9.55 8.83
N VAL A 55 -3.67 10.81 9.21
CA VAL A 55 -3.15 11.96 8.47
C VAL A 55 -2.44 12.88 9.46
N GLU A 56 -1.22 13.28 9.11
CA GLU A 56 -0.43 14.20 9.92
C GLU A 56 -0.75 15.65 9.51
N TYR A 57 -0.93 16.52 10.50
CA TYR A 57 -1.15 17.95 10.35
C TYR A 57 -0.14 18.72 11.20
N ASP A 58 0.07 19.99 10.86
CA ASP A 58 0.98 20.86 11.64
C ASP A 58 0.54 20.93 13.12
N PRO A 59 1.48 20.78 14.08
CA PRO A 59 1.18 20.86 15.51
C PRO A 59 0.46 22.14 15.93
N ALA A 60 0.62 23.24 15.19
CA ALA A 60 -0.07 24.50 15.44
C ALA A 60 -1.60 24.38 15.45
N PHE A 61 -2.16 23.37 14.78
CA PHE A 61 -3.61 23.13 14.74
C PHE A 61 -4.15 22.41 15.98
N GLY A 62 -3.28 21.92 16.88
CA GLY A 62 -3.70 21.31 18.15
C GLY A 62 -4.59 20.07 18.02
N LEU A 63 -4.49 19.34 16.90
CA LEU A 63 -5.30 18.16 16.64
C LEU A 63 -4.78 16.94 17.42
N PRO A 64 -5.67 16.03 17.86
CA PRO A 64 -5.26 14.78 18.48
C PRO A 64 -4.45 13.92 17.50
N PRO A 65 -3.45 13.16 17.97
CA PRO A 65 -2.66 12.28 17.11
C PRO A 65 -3.55 11.19 16.51
N PRO A 66 -3.23 10.70 15.29
CA PRO A 66 -3.92 9.57 14.72
C PRO A 66 -3.75 8.32 15.63
N PRO A 67 -4.75 7.42 15.67
CA PRO A 67 -4.67 6.21 16.48
C PRO A 67 -3.50 5.32 16.02
N ASP A 68 -2.72 4.82 16.98
CA ASP A 68 -1.51 3.99 16.76
C ASP A 68 -1.81 2.55 16.27
N GLU A 69 -3.07 2.17 16.04
CA GLU A 69 -3.43 0.78 15.72
C GLU A 69 -3.25 0.44 14.23
N ILE A 70 -2.02 0.06 13.88
CA ILE A 70 -1.77 -0.89 12.79
C ILE A 70 -1.32 -2.21 13.39
N ALA A 71 -2.17 -2.84 14.19
CA ALA A 71 -2.13 -4.27 14.42
C ALA A 71 -3.57 -4.75 14.49
N PRO A 72 -3.99 -5.73 13.67
CA PRO A 72 -5.28 -6.35 13.93
C PRO A 72 -5.19 -7.01 15.30
N ALA A 73 -6.21 -6.82 16.13
CA ALA A 73 -6.70 -7.87 17.01
C ALA A 73 -7.20 -9.02 16.12
N CYS A 74 -6.31 -9.65 15.34
CA CYS A 74 -6.52 -10.98 14.85
C CYS A 74 -6.28 -11.84 16.09
N GLY A 75 -7.35 -12.02 16.87
CA GLY A 75 -7.33 -12.97 17.97
C GLY A 75 -6.93 -14.33 17.41
N GLU A 76 -5.70 -14.74 17.69
CA GLU A 76 -5.41 -16.12 18.07
C GLU A 76 -6.44 -16.51 19.13
N ARG A 77 -7.55 -17.09 18.68
CA ARG A 77 -8.28 -18.06 19.48
C ARG A 77 -7.51 -19.37 19.34
N ALA A 78 -6.55 -19.56 20.24
CA ALA A 78 -6.32 -20.89 20.82
C ALA A 78 -7.36 -21.12 21.91
#